data_AF-A0A4U2DNY4-F1
#
_entry.id   AF-A0A4U2DNY4-F1
#
_cell.length_a   1.000
_cell.length_b   1.000
_cell.length_c   1.000
_cell.angle_alpha   90.00
_cell.angle_beta   90.00
_cell.angle_gamma   90.00
#
_symmetry.space_group_name_H-M   'P 1'
#
loop_
_entity.id
_entity.type
_entity.pdbx_description
1 polymer ?
#
loop_
_entity_poly.entity_id
_entity_poly.type
_entity_poly.pdbx_seq_one_letter_code
_entity_poly.pdbx_strand_id
1 'polypeptide(L)'
;EAALATSTLTTQNVLKQCNVTALCTTDSPLSDLRYHQLIAESDFDVEVLPTFRADDLFAFGSPTAFRNMIDKLSTITALHIASINEFLNAISKRIEAFHDSGCRLSDLGLTQVNFVPCSHKAAQQLFE
;
A
#
# COMPACT_ATOMS: atom_id res chain seq x y z
N GLU A 1 26.03 -17.73 -24.48
CA GLU A 1 24.67 -17.16 -24.42
C GLU A 1 24.59 -16.18 -23.26
N ALA A 2 23.71 -15.17 -23.31
CA ALA A 2 23.56 -14.23 -22.21
C ALA A 2 22.95 -14.94 -20.99
N ALA A 3 23.54 -14.76 -19.80
CA ALA A 3 23.15 -15.49 -18.59
C ALA A 3 21.67 -15.28 -18.15
N LEU A 4 21.01 -14.21 -18.60
CA LEU A 4 19.58 -14.00 -18.35
C LEU A 4 18.65 -14.91 -19.16
N ALA A 5 19.14 -15.48 -20.27
CA ALA A 5 18.37 -16.38 -21.11
C ALA A 5 18.35 -17.82 -20.59
N THR A 6 19.16 -18.14 -19.58
CA THR A 6 19.20 -19.47 -18.97
C THR A 6 18.21 -19.57 -17.82
N SER A 7 17.73 -20.79 -17.52
CA SER A 7 16.81 -21.05 -16.39
C SER A 7 17.44 -20.81 -15.01
N THR A 8 18.75 -20.53 -14.95
CA THR A 8 19.51 -20.32 -13.71
C THR A 8 19.36 -18.92 -13.13
N LEU A 9 19.03 -17.88 -13.93
CA LEU A 9 18.88 -16.49 -13.48
C LEU A 9 17.42 -15.99 -13.57
N THR A 10 16.47 -16.80 -13.09
CA THR A 10 15.09 -16.31 -12.86
C THR A 10 15.03 -15.45 -11.60
N THR A 11 14.02 -14.58 -11.46
CA THR A 11 13.86 -13.71 -10.28
C THR A 11 13.87 -14.50 -8.97
N GLN A 12 13.11 -15.59 -8.90
CA GLN A 12 13.05 -16.45 -7.72
C GLN A 12 14.40 -17.15 -7.44
N ASN A 13 15.10 -17.62 -8.49
CA ASN A 13 16.40 -18.26 -8.32
C ASN A 13 17.47 -17.27 -7.85
N VAL A 14 17.43 -16.02 -8.32
CA VAL A 14 18.35 -14.97 -7.84
C VAL A 14 18.13 -14.70 -6.36
N LEU A 15 16.88 -14.56 -5.91
CA LEU A 15 16.57 -14.36 -4.49
C LEU A 15 17.08 -15.53 -3.63
N LYS A 16 16.89 -16.77 -4.10
CA LYS A 16 17.41 -17.98 -3.45
C LYS A 16 18.95 -18.00 -3.39
N GLN A 17 19.63 -17.70 -4.49
CA GLN A 17 21.10 -17.62 -4.55
C GLN A 17 21.66 -16.53 -3.64
N CYS A 18 20.91 -15.45 -3.43
CA CYS A 18 21.25 -14.38 -2.50
C CYS A 18 20.88 -14.69 -1.03
N ASN A 19 20.38 -15.89 -0.71
CA ASN A 19 19.92 -16.28 0.62
C ASN A 19 18.87 -15.33 1.22
N VAL A 20 17.99 -14.76 0.38
CA VAL A 20 16.89 -13.92 0.85
C VAL A 20 15.86 -14.80 1.53
N THR A 21 15.47 -14.45 2.77
CA THR A 21 14.40 -15.15 3.51
C THR A 21 13.09 -14.37 3.50
N ALA A 22 13.16 -13.04 3.42
CA ALA A 22 12.01 -12.15 3.32
C ALA A 22 12.30 -10.97 2.39
N LEU A 23 11.29 -10.56 1.63
CA LEU A 23 11.28 -9.44 0.71
C LEU A 23 10.05 -8.59 0.99
N CYS A 24 10.24 -7.38 1.52
CA CYS A 24 9.17 -6.42 1.70
C CYS A 24 9.08 -5.49 0.49
N THR A 25 7.98 -5.57 -0.26
CA THR A 25 7.70 -4.61 -1.35
C THR A 25 7.12 -3.32 -0.78
N THR A 26 7.04 -2.28 -1.59
CA THR A 26 6.42 -1.00 -1.25
C THR A 26 5.16 -0.82 -2.08
N ASP A 27 4.01 -0.79 -1.43
CA ASP A 27 2.72 -0.89 -2.09
C ASP A 27 1.80 0.28 -1.71
N SER A 28 1.03 0.73 -2.71
CA SER A 28 -0.02 1.73 -2.51
C SER A 28 -1.15 1.16 -1.64
N PRO A 29 -1.77 1.94 -0.75
CA PRO A 29 -2.99 1.58 -0.02
C PRO A 29 -4.14 1.17 -0.94
N LEU A 30 -4.10 1.60 -2.20
CA LEU A 30 -5.07 1.32 -3.26
C LEU A 30 -4.72 0.07 -4.08
N SER A 31 -3.64 -0.65 -3.74
CA SER A 31 -3.28 -1.94 -4.34
C SER A 31 -4.22 -3.04 -3.86
N ASP A 32 -4.59 -3.95 -4.77
CA ASP A 32 -5.39 -5.14 -4.46
C ASP A 32 -4.58 -6.26 -3.77
N LEU A 33 -3.25 -6.12 -3.68
CA LEU A 33 -2.32 -7.10 -3.10
C LEU A 33 -2.39 -8.48 -3.76
N ARG A 34 -2.93 -8.58 -4.99
CA ARG A 34 -3.21 -9.87 -5.64
C ARG A 34 -1.97 -10.72 -5.81
N TYR A 35 -0.82 -10.12 -6.12
CA TYR A 35 0.42 -10.88 -6.32
C TYR A 35 1.02 -11.39 -5.01
N HIS A 36 0.80 -10.70 -3.88
CA HIS A 36 1.18 -11.20 -2.57
C HIS A 36 0.36 -12.44 -2.21
N GLN A 37 -0.94 -12.43 -2.49
CA GLN A 37 -1.82 -13.60 -2.32
C GLN A 37 -1.35 -14.78 -3.19
N LEU A 38 -1.12 -14.54 -4.48
CA LEU A 38 -0.66 -15.58 -5.41
C LEU A 38 0.70 -16.18 -5.02
N ILE A 39 1.63 -15.37 -4.51
CA ILE A 39 2.94 -15.87 -4.06
C ILE A 39 2.79 -16.64 -2.75
N ALA A 40 1.97 -16.18 -1.81
CA ALA A 40 1.71 -16.87 -0.55
C ALA A 40 1.05 -18.25 -0.74
N GLU A 41 0.31 -18.43 -1.84
CA GLU A 41 -0.30 -19.72 -2.25
C GLU A 41 0.65 -20.61 -3.08
N SER A 42 1.85 -20.14 -3.41
CA SER A 42 2.82 -20.88 -4.24
C SER A 42 3.86 -21.64 -3.41
N ASP A 43 4.60 -22.56 -4.05
CA ASP A 43 5.71 -23.30 -3.43
C ASP A 43 7.01 -22.45 -3.30
N PHE A 44 6.91 -21.12 -3.28
CA PHE A 44 8.08 -20.25 -3.20
C PHE A 44 8.48 -19.96 -1.75
N ASP A 45 9.71 -20.33 -1.38
CA ASP A 45 10.17 -20.34 0.01
C ASP A 45 10.47 -18.95 0.62
N VAL A 46 10.53 -17.89 -0.19
CA VAL A 46 10.84 -16.53 0.30
C VAL A 46 9.53 -15.82 0.64
N GLU A 47 9.44 -15.26 1.85
CA GLU A 47 8.28 -14.46 2.24
C GLU A 47 8.27 -13.15 1.45
N VAL A 48 7.27 -12.95 0.58
CA VAL A 48 7.06 -11.69 -0.14
C VAL A 48 5.91 -10.94 0.50
N LEU A 49 6.22 -9.89 1.26
CA LEU A 49 5.27 -9.19 2.13
C LEU A 49 5.08 -7.73 1.65
N PRO A 50 3.88 -7.15 1.75
CA PRO A 50 3.68 -5.76 1.38
C PRO A 50 4.11 -4.80 2.50
N THR A 51 4.51 -3.58 2.12
CA THR A 51 4.71 -2.42 3.02
C THR A 51 3.69 -1.34 2.66
N PHE A 52 2.94 -0.85 3.63
CA PHE A 52 1.89 0.15 3.42
C PHE A 52 2.49 1.55 3.21
N ARG A 53 2.57 2.03 1.95
CA ARG A 53 3.11 3.36 1.64
C ARG A 53 2.02 4.39 1.46
N ALA A 54 1.76 5.21 2.48
CA ALA A 54 0.55 6.02 2.55
C ALA A 54 0.52 7.26 1.62
N ASP A 55 1.54 7.50 0.79
CA ASP A 55 1.70 8.71 -0.04
C ASP A 55 0.44 9.08 -0.83
N ASP A 56 -0.22 8.10 -1.45
CA ASP A 56 -1.42 8.32 -2.26
C ASP A 56 -2.57 8.95 -1.46
N LEU A 57 -2.65 8.67 -0.15
CA LEU A 57 -3.70 9.22 0.74
C LEU A 57 -3.53 10.73 0.99
N PHE A 58 -2.34 11.29 0.69
CA PHE A 58 -2.02 12.70 0.83
C PHE A 58 -2.10 13.47 -0.49
N ALA A 59 -2.94 13.03 -1.44
CA ALA A 59 -3.15 13.68 -2.75
C ALA A 59 -3.80 15.09 -2.68
N PHE A 60 -3.53 15.88 -1.64
CA PHE A 60 -4.10 17.19 -1.34
C PHE A 60 -3.62 18.32 -2.28
N GLY A 61 -2.56 18.09 -3.07
CA GLY A 61 -2.04 19.08 -4.01
C GLY A 61 -2.99 19.41 -5.17
N SER A 62 -4.05 18.62 -5.38
CA SER A 62 -5.07 18.86 -6.40
C SER A 62 -6.42 18.29 -5.98
N PRO A 63 -7.51 19.09 -6.01
CA PRO A 63 -8.86 18.59 -5.71
C PRO A 63 -9.28 17.42 -6.59
N THR A 64 -8.85 17.41 -7.86
CA THR A 64 -9.16 16.30 -8.79
C THR A 64 -8.38 15.04 -8.43
N ALA A 65 -7.09 15.17 -8.05
CA ALA A 65 -6.30 14.02 -7.61
C ALA A 65 -6.85 13.42 -6.32
N PHE A 66 -7.24 14.28 -5.36
CA PHE A 66 -7.87 13.85 -4.12
C PHE A 66 -9.18 13.10 -4.36
N ARG A 67 -10.08 13.65 -5.19
CA ARG A 67 -11.34 12.97 -5.56
C ARG A 67 -11.10 11.61 -6.23
N ASN A 68 -10.17 11.53 -7.18
CA ASN A 68 -9.83 10.26 -7.83
C ASN A 68 -9.28 9.23 -6.83
N MET A 69 -8.50 9.67 -5.83
CA MET A 69 -8.04 8.80 -4.76
C MET A 69 -9.21 8.31 -3.90
N ILE A 70 -10.14 9.20 -3.52
CA ILE A 70 -11.35 8.85 -2.78
C ILE A 70 -12.18 7.82 -3.54
N ASP A 71 -12.38 7.99 -4.85
CA ASP A 71 -13.15 7.04 -5.68
C ASP A 71 -12.50 5.66 -5.72
N LYS A 72 -11.17 5.60 -5.86
CA LYS A 72 -10.41 4.34 -5.82
C LYS A 72 -10.47 3.69 -4.44
N LEU A 73 -10.30 4.47 -3.38
CA LEU A 73 -10.35 3.99 -2.00
C LEU A 73 -11.75 3.45 -1.67
N SER A 74 -12.78 4.17 -2.07
CA SER A 74 -14.20 3.77 -1.98
C SER A 74 -14.42 2.43 -2.69
N THR A 75 -13.94 2.31 -3.94
CA THR A 75 -14.06 1.10 -4.75
C THR A 75 -13.39 -0.10 -4.10
N ILE A 76 -12.12 0.02 -3.68
CA ILE A 76 -11.35 -1.11 -3.12
C ILE A 76 -11.81 -1.51 -1.71
N THR A 77 -12.41 -0.59 -0.96
CA THR A 77 -12.95 -0.89 0.39
C THR A 77 -14.43 -1.23 0.39
N ALA A 78 -15.12 -1.05 -0.75
CA ALA A 78 -16.57 -1.10 -0.88
C ALA A 78 -17.29 -0.22 0.16
N LEU A 79 -16.75 0.97 0.44
CA LEU A 79 -17.29 1.93 1.38
C LEU A 79 -17.63 3.25 0.68
N HIS A 80 -18.78 3.82 0.99
CA HIS A 80 -19.05 5.21 0.65
C HIS A 80 -18.21 6.14 1.54
N ILE A 81 -17.63 7.19 0.95
CA ILE A 81 -16.75 8.14 1.64
C ILE A 81 -17.22 9.57 1.36
N ALA A 82 -17.91 10.19 2.31
CA ALA A 82 -18.36 11.58 2.24
C ALA A 82 -18.03 12.40 3.50
N SER A 83 -17.30 11.82 4.46
CA SER A 83 -16.87 12.49 5.68
C SER A 83 -15.46 12.04 6.09
N ILE A 84 -14.81 12.82 6.97
CA ILE A 84 -13.47 12.46 7.47
C ILE A 84 -13.50 11.13 8.21
N ASN A 85 -14.58 10.80 8.91
CA ASN A 85 -14.73 9.56 9.64
C ASN A 85 -14.81 8.35 8.71
N GLU A 86 -15.56 8.46 7.61
CA GLU A 86 -15.65 7.40 6.60
C GLU A 86 -14.31 7.23 5.88
N PHE A 87 -13.59 8.33 5.62
CA PHE A 87 -12.24 8.27 5.05
C PHE A 87 -11.26 7.53 5.96
N LEU A 88 -11.23 7.87 7.25
CA LEU A 88 -10.39 7.19 8.25
C LEU A 88 -10.78 5.71 8.42
N ASN A 89 -12.08 5.39 8.37
CA ASN A 89 -12.56 4.01 8.41
C ASN A 89 -12.09 3.22 7.17
N ALA A 90 -12.16 3.82 5.98
CA ALA A 90 -11.68 3.20 4.76
C ALA A 90 -10.16 2.96 4.79
N ILE A 91 -9.37 3.91 5.30
CA ILE A 91 -7.93 3.72 5.51
C ILE A 91 -7.69 2.56 6.49
N SER A 92 -8.44 2.51 7.59
CA SER A 92 -8.32 1.44 8.60
C SER A 92 -8.55 0.06 7.98
N LYS A 93 -9.58 -0.10 7.14
CA LYS A 93 -9.80 -1.34 6.37
C LYS A 93 -8.64 -1.71 5.45
N ARG A 94 -7.94 -0.72 4.88
CA ARG A 94 -6.74 -1.00 4.07
C ARG A 94 -5.57 -1.44 4.92
N ILE A 95 -5.39 -0.83 6.10
CA ILE A 95 -4.36 -1.28 7.06
C ILE A 95 -4.62 -2.73 7.49
N GLU A 96 -5.88 -3.09 7.77
CA GLU A 96 -6.29 -4.48 8.07
C GLU A 96 -5.97 -5.42 6.90
N ALA A 97 -6.37 -5.09 5.66
CA ALA A 97 -6.09 -5.93 4.50
C ALA A 97 -4.58 -6.15 4.26
N PHE A 98 -3.76 -5.12 4.50
CA PHE A 98 -2.31 -5.25 4.47
C PHE A 98 -1.79 -6.14 5.60
N HIS A 99 -2.29 -5.95 6.82
CA HIS A 99 -1.93 -6.77 7.99
C HIS A 99 -2.21 -8.26 7.75
N ASP A 100 -3.38 -8.56 7.18
CA ASP A 100 -3.84 -9.92 6.84
C ASP A 100 -2.97 -10.54 5.73
N SER A 101 -2.39 -9.70 4.87
CA SER A 101 -1.41 -10.10 3.85
C SER A 101 0.03 -10.14 4.39
N GLY A 102 0.20 -10.13 5.72
CA GLY A 102 1.49 -10.24 6.40
C GLY A 102 2.28 -8.93 6.53
N CYS A 103 1.74 -7.79 6.11
CA CYS A 103 2.39 -6.48 6.28
C CYS A 103 2.65 -6.17 7.75
N ARG A 104 3.85 -5.69 8.06
CA ARG A 104 4.23 -5.19 9.40
C ARG A 104 4.90 -3.82 9.37
N LEU A 105 4.97 -3.19 8.19
CA LEU A 105 5.70 -1.96 7.95
C LEU A 105 4.80 -0.91 7.28
N SER A 106 5.02 0.35 7.63
CA SER A 106 4.46 1.49 6.93
C SER A 106 5.58 2.42 6.47
N ASP A 107 5.42 3.02 5.29
CA ASP A 107 6.36 3.97 4.72
C ASP A 107 5.64 5.29 4.36
N LEU A 108 6.38 6.40 4.47
CA LEU A 108 5.91 7.76 4.21
C LEU A 108 6.99 8.53 3.45
N GLY A 109 6.76 8.79 2.17
CA GLY A 109 7.65 9.54 1.28
C GLY A 109 7.56 11.05 1.43
N LEU A 110 7.53 11.56 2.66
CA LEU A 110 7.39 12.99 2.94
C LEU A 110 8.70 13.74 2.65
N THR A 111 8.67 14.73 1.75
CA THR A 111 9.80 15.65 1.51
C THR A 111 9.91 16.75 2.56
N GLN A 112 8.79 17.07 3.21
CA GLN A 112 8.69 18.02 4.32
C GLN A 112 7.71 17.49 5.36
N VAL A 113 8.04 17.68 6.63
CA VAL A 113 7.19 17.30 7.75
C VAL A 113 6.68 18.57 8.42
N ASN A 114 5.41 18.90 8.15
CA ASN A 114 4.72 20.04 8.75
C ASN A 114 3.75 19.55 9.83
N PHE A 115 3.62 20.32 10.90
CA PHE A 115 2.68 20.02 11.98
C PHE A 115 1.85 21.24 12.32
N VAL A 116 0.54 21.07 12.36
CA VAL A 116 -0.42 22.08 12.82
C VAL A 116 -1.46 21.37 13.69
N PRO A 117 -1.77 21.86 14.91
CA PRO A 117 -2.85 21.31 15.72
C PRO A 117 -4.16 21.32 14.93
N CYS A 118 -4.79 20.15 14.80
CA CYS A 118 -6.03 20.00 14.06
C CYS A 118 -7.08 19.32 14.96
N SER A 119 -8.19 20.00 15.20
CA SER A 119 -9.35 19.39 15.86
C SER A 119 -10.14 18.55 14.86
N HIS A 120 -10.87 17.55 15.34
CA HIS A 120 -11.75 16.73 14.48
C HIS A 120 -12.75 17.60 13.68
N LYS A 121 -13.33 18.62 14.31
CA LYS A 121 -14.21 19.58 13.65
C LYS A 121 -13.51 20.33 12.51
N ALA A 122 -12.28 20.78 12.72
CA ALA A 122 -11.50 21.46 11.68
C ALA A 122 -11.17 20.50 10.52
N ALA A 123 -10.81 19.25 10.82
CA ALA A 123 -10.56 18.22 9.80
C ALA A 123 -11.81 17.92 8.97
N GLN A 124 -12.99 17.81 9.60
CA GLN A 124 -14.25 17.62 8.90
C GLN A 124 -14.55 18.80 7.96
N GLN A 125 -14.38 20.04 8.42
CA GLN A 125 -14.59 21.24 7.60
C GLN A 125 -13.61 21.38 6.43
N LEU A 126 -12.39 20.85 6.56
CA LEU A 126 -11.40 20.83 5.46
C LEU A 126 -11.67 19.71 4.45
N PHE A 127 -12.34 18.65 4.89
CA PHE A 127 -12.67 17.49 4.06
C PHE A 127 -13.90 17.77 3.16
N GLU A 128 -14.90 18.46 3.70
CA GLU A 128 -16.10 18.96 2.98
C GLU A 128 -15.75 20.00 1.91
#